data_AF-A0A2P2BYB8-F1
#
_entry.id   AF-A0A2P2BYB8-F1
#
_cell.length_a   1.000
_cell.length_b   1.000
_cell.length_c   1.000
_cell.angle_alpha   90.00
_cell.angle_beta   90.00
_cell.angle_gamma   90.00
#
_symmetry.space_group_name_H-M   'P 1'
#
loop_
_entity.id
_entity.type
_entity.pdbx_description
1 polymer ?
#
loop_
_entity_poly.entity_id
_entity_poly.type
_entity_poly.pdbx_seq_one_letter_code
_entity_poly.pdbx_strand_id
1 'polypeptide(L)'
;MTRTDQSTIVAFRAFVDALPVETHQVRGPTPPPTRRPSLTPWLAAAAVAVIVLATVVAGRYWSRPPSPEPTRPSSEVVLPTHLAAYSRLTASVGDSPPGTALLAYQHGHDVELFDSAQYLVMGTNGRSYRQVGIAVERGGTSLLSPDGTTLAIGGHEGLTGVVLLDLATGRTRNLRLPAEGTTLPMLWSPDGSRLWVLRGDTYRGEHSEAAQAPLLQRVDVGTGTVQGRRMDSVIYTPLGLDDRAPSAAMAPDGRHLAIQDSDGQLVLDTATLDVVARWHLTGRLVTNGWAADARAVLSSSGGRLVRQPLNGLQPAAEATATSPQGADQASVLAWTDDDHVLMTRGAGTGGETTQILAIDALTGEARVLSTLDTEWTGAGISQVSMATGLAGDLVNAPVSDVDRGPLSVGWLVGFGTAAAIAGLLAWWIVRRVARRLMRLI
;
A
#
# COMPACT_ATOMS: atom_id res chain seq x y z
N MET A 1 -14.37 3.25 -14.72
CA MET A 1 -14.74 4.41 -13.89
C MET A 1 -14.97 5.60 -14.77
N THR A 2 -15.76 6.52 -14.24
CA THR A 2 -16.48 7.58 -14.93
C THR A 2 -15.55 8.59 -15.58
N ARG A 3 -15.60 8.69 -16.91
CA ARG A 3 -15.36 9.96 -17.61
C ARG A 3 -16.19 10.99 -16.87
N THR A 4 -15.57 11.78 -16.01
CA THR A 4 -16.15 13.04 -15.56
C THR A 4 -16.21 13.87 -16.81
N ASP A 5 -17.37 13.78 -17.45
CA ASP A 5 -17.63 14.36 -18.74
C ASP A 5 -17.25 15.84 -18.65
N GLN A 6 -16.30 16.28 -19.49
CA GLN A 6 -15.94 17.70 -19.55
C GLN A 6 -17.19 18.56 -19.77
N SER A 7 -18.25 17.98 -20.36
CA SER A 7 -19.56 18.60 -20.47
C SER A 7 -20.17 18.96 -19.11
N THR A 8 -19.98 18.15 -18.06
CA THR A 8 -20.56 18.38 -16.73
C THR A 8 -19.83 19.50 -15.99
N ILE A 9 -18.51 19.56 -16.11
CA ILE A 9 -17.72 20.67 -15.52
C ILE A 9 -18.02 21.99 -16.24
N VAL A 10 -18.14 21.95 -17.57
CA VAL A 10 -18.51 23.13 -18.37
C VAL A 10 -19.95 23.56 -18.10
N ALA A 11 -20.89 22.61 -17.97
CA ALA A 11 -22.29 22.90 -17.64
C ALA A 11 -22.45 23.46 -16.22
N PHE A 12 -21.68 22.96 -15.25
CA PHE A 12 -21.71 23.50 -13.89
C PHE A 12 -21.14 24.92 -13.83
N ARG A 13 -20.04 25.21 -14.55
CA ARG A 13 -19.49 26.57 -14.65
C ARG A 13 -20.47 27.52 -15.33
N ALA A 14 -21.07 27.09 -16.43
CA ALA A 14 -22.10 27.86 -17.13
C ALA A 14 -23.33 28.11 -16.25
N PHE A 15 -23.74 27.14 -15.42
CA PHE A 15 -24.84 27.31 -14.47
C PHE A 15 -24.50 28.34 -13.39
N VAL A 16 -23.30 28.28 -12.80
CA VAL A 16 -22.84 29.23 -11.78
C VAL A 16 -22.74 30.65 -12.36
N ASP A 17 -22.20 30.80 -13.56
CA ASP A 17 -22.07 32.10 -14.23
C ASP A 17 -23.42 32.66 -14.71
N ALA A 18 -24.41 31.79 -14.95
CA ALA A 18 -25.75 32.17 -15.37
C ALA A 18 -26.69 32.52 -14.20
N LEU A 19 -26.28 32.32 -12.94
CA LEU A 19 -27.10 32.73 -11.79
C LEU A 19 -27.18 34.27 -11.75
N PRO A 20 -28.38 34.86 -11.98
CA PRO A 20 -28.54 36.30 -11.93
C PRO A 20 -28.33 36.78 -10.50
N VAL A 21 -27.22 37.47 -10.26
CA VAL A 21 -27.02 38.20 -9.02
C VAL A 21 -27.87 39.46 -9.10
N GLU A 22 -29.11 39.39 -8.60
CA GLU A 22 -29.96 40.55 -8.40
C GLU A 22 -29.28 41.51 -7.43
N THR A 23 -28.63 42.54 -7.98
CA THR A 23 -28.12 43.67 -7.22
C THR A 23 -29.28 44.64 -6.97
N HIS A 24 -30.14 44.29 -6.02
CA HIS A 24 -31.15 45.21 -5.50
C HIS A 24 -30.45 46.35 -4.75
N GLN A 25 -30.23 47.49 -5.42
CA GLN A 25 -29.89 48.75 -4.76
C GLN A 25 -31.14 49.33 -4.09
N VAL A 26 -31.48 48.81 -2.92
CA VAL A 26 -32.42 49.46 -2.00
C VAL A 26 -31.64 50.53 -1.24
N ARG A 27 -31.79 51.80 -1.63
CA ARG A 27 -31.37 52.96 -0.82
C ARG A 27 -32.31 53.10 0.38
N GLY A 28 -32.05 52.30 1.41
CA GLY A 28 -32.61 52.50 2.74
C GLY A 28 -31.84 53.58 3.54
N PRO A 29 -32.46 54.17 4.57
CA PRO A 29 -31.79 55.10 5.47
C PRO A 29 -30.52 54.47 6.04
N THR A 30 -29.43 55.24 6.06
CA THR A 30 -28.11 54.86 6.56
C THR A 30 -28.26 54.19 7.93
N PRO A 31 -28.00 52.87 8.07
CA PRO A 31 -28.03 52.24 9.38
C PRO A 31 -26.95 52.92 10.25
N PRO A 32 -27.23 53.18 11.55
CA PRO A 32 -26.22 53.69 12.45
C PRO A 32 -25.00 52.76 12.38
N PRO A 33 -23.77 53.29 12.48
CA PRO A 33 -22.55 52.51 12.29
C PRO A 33 -22.56 51.32 13.25
N THR A 34 -22.90 50.14 12.72
CA THR A 34 -22.85 48.90 13.48
C THR A 34 -21.39 48.69 13.83
N ARG A 35 -21.04 48.87 15.11
CA ARG A 35 -19.71 48.56 15.64
C ARG A 35 -19.46 47.09 15.32
N ARG A 36 -18.67 46.83 14.27
CA ARG A 36 -18.24 45.47 13.97
C ARG A 36 -17.51 44.96 15.22
N PRO A 37 -17.96 43.86 15.83
CA PRO A 37 -17.26 43.31 16.99
C PRO A 37 -15.81 43.08 16.59
N SER A 38 -14.87 43.57 17.40
CA SER A 38 -13.47 43.39 17.07
C SER A 38 -13.19 41.88 17.11
N LEU A 39 -12.67 41.33 16.02
CA LEU A 39 -12.27 39.92 15.93
C LEU A 39 -10.99 39.64 16.73
N THR A 40 -10.41 40.68 17.34
CA THR A 40 -9.12 40.63 18.04
C THR A 40 -9.07 39.66 19.22
N PRO A 41 -10.03 39.64 20.17
CA PRO A 41 -10.04 38.65 21.25
C PRO A 41 -10.12 37.22 20.73
N TRP A 42 -10.88 36.98 19.66
CA TRP A 42 -10.98 35.65 19.05
C TRP A 42 -9.67 35.19 18.41
N LEU A 43 -8.97 36.07 17.71
CA LEU A 43 -7.65 35.77 17.14
C LEU A 43 -6.59 35.51 18.22
N ALA A 44 -6.61 36.28 19.30
CA ALA A 44 -5.71 36.06 20.43
C ALA A 44 -5.99 34.72 21.13
N ALA A 45 -7.27 34.40 21.37
CA ALA A 45 -7.68 33.12 21.95
C ALA A 45 -7.29 31.94 21.05
N ALA A 46 -7.49 32.05 19.73
CA ALA A 46 -7.09 31.04 18.77
C ALA A 46 -5.57 30.80 18.79
N ALA A 47 -4.76 31.86 18.85
CA ALA A 47 -3.31 31.72 18.92
C ALA A 47 -2.82 31.07 20.23
N VAL A 48 -3.40 31.45 21.38
CA VAL A 48 -3.11 30.80 22.66
C VAL A 48 -3.49 29.32 22.61
N ALA A 49 -4.66 28.99 22.04
CA ALA A 49 -5.09 27.61 21.87
C ALA A 49 -4.10 26.81 21.01
N VAL A 50 -3.58 27.39 19.92
CA VAL A 50 -2.55 26.76 19.07
C VAL A 50 -1.25 26.52 19.85
N ILE A 51 -0.78 27.50 20.63
CA ILE A 51 0.45 27.36 21.44
C ILE A 51 0.27 26.29 22.52
N VAL A 52 -0.85 26.30 23.24
CA VAL A 52 -1.16 25.29 24.25
C VAL A 52 -1.22 23.91 23.61
N LEU A 53 -1.92 23.77 22.48
CA LEU A 53 -2.00 22.51 21.75
C LEU A 53 -0.62 22.02 21.31
N ALA A 54 0.21 22.90 20.72
CA ALA A 54 1.57 22.56 20.33
C ALA A 54 2.45 22.15 21.53
N THR A 55 2.30 22.83 22.67
CA THR A 55 3.06 22.53 23.90
C THR A 55 2.61 21.21 24.53
N VAL A 56 1.31 20.92 24.53
CA VAL A 56 0.78 19.64 25.02
C VAL A 56 1.21 18.49 24.12
N VAL A 57 1.18 18.69 22.80
CA VAL A 57 1.66 17.70 21.82
C VAL A 57 3.16 17.45 21.98
N ALA A 58 3.98 18.51 22.04
CA ALA A 58 5.42 18.40 22.26
C ALA A 58 5.75 17.79 23.63
N GLY A 59 5.02 18.21 24.68
CA GLY A 59 5.17 17.70 26.03
C GLY A 59 4.84 16.21 26.12
N ARG A 60 3.71 15.76 25.56
CA ARG A 60 3.37 14.34 25.46
C ARG A 60 4.38 13.56 24.63
N TYR A 61 4.92 14.17 23.59
CA TYR A 61 5.94 13.55 22.76
C TYR A 61 7.27 13.36 23.51
N TRP A 62 7.76 14.38 24.22
CA TRP A 62 9.02 14.31 24.98
C TRP A 62 8.91 13.54 26.30
N SER A 63 7.72 13.46 26.88
CA SER A 63 7.47 12.66 28.09
C SER A 63 7.16 11.19 27.79
N ARG A 64 7.05 10.80 26.50
CA ARG A 64 7.08 9.37 26.19
C ARG A 64 8.42 8.84 26.69
N PRO A 65 8.43 7.78 27.52
CA PRO A 65 9.67 7.11 27.82
C PRO A 65 10.36 6.78 26.50
N PRO A 66 11.71 6.87 26.42
CA PRO A 66 12.44 6.46 25.23
C PRO A 66 11.86 5.12 24.79
N SER A 67 11.52 5.01 23.49
CA SER A 67 10.89 3.82 22.95
C SER A 67 11.59 2.61 23.56
N PRO A 68 10.84 1.69 24.20
CA PRO A 68 11.44 0.59 24.93
C PRO A 68 12.52 -0.01 24.04
N GLU A 69 13.72 -0.09 24.61
CA GLU A 69 14.91 -0.64 23.96
C GLU A 69 14.47 -1.84 23.11
N PRO A 70 14.80 -1.88 21.79
CA PRO A 70 14.16 -2.74 20.81
C PRO A 70 13.89 -4.10 21.43
N THR A 71 12.64 -4.29 21.83
CA THR A 71 12.24 -5.45 22.62
C THR A 71 12.76 -6.64 21.87
N ARG A 72 13.48 -7.55 22.56
CA ARG A 72 13.99 -8.78 21.93
C ARG A 72 12.91 -9.29 20.97
N PRO A 73 13.28 -9.62 19.72
CA PRO A 73 12.31 -10.02 18.71
C PRO A 73 11.37 -11.04 19.36
N SER A 74 10.09 -10.67 19.46
CA SER A 74 9.07 -11.62 19.86
C SER A 74 9.18 -12.78 18.89
N SER A 75 9.31 -14.01 19.39
CA SER A 75 9.23 -15.18 18.53
C SER A 75 7.82 -15.36 17.95
N GLU A 76 6.83 -14.64 18.48
CA GLU A 76 5.46 -14.69 18.00
C GLU A 76 5.25 -13.75 16.80
N VAL A 77 4.73 -14.30 15.70
CA VAL A 77 4.33 -13.56 14.50
C VAL A 77 2.86 -13.20 14.64
N VAL A 78 2.57 -11.93 14.90
CA VAL A 78 1.23 -11.42 15.21
C VAL A 78 0.64 -10.67 14.01
N LEU A 79 -0.52 -11.13 13.54
CA LEU A 79 -1.42 -10.35 12.70
C LEU A 79 -2.50 -9.71 13.59
N PRO A 80 -2.54 -8.38 13.72
CA PRO A 80 -3.55 -7.74 14.55
C PRO A 80 -4.96 -8.02 14.01
N THR A 81 -5.95 -8.09 14.88
CA THR A 81 -7.37 -8.19 14.44
C THR A 81 -7.85 -6.96 13.69
N HIS A 82 -7.19 -5.81 13.92
CA HIS A 82 -7.45 -4.54 13.23
C HIS A 82 -6.10 -3.93 12.84
N LEU A 83 -5.87 -3.73 11.55
CA LEU A 83 -4.71 -2.99 11.07
C LEU A 83 -4.84 -1.53 11.51
N ALA A 84 -3.71 -0.92 11.83
CA ALA A 84 -3.68 0.49 12.21
C ALA A 84 -4.16 1.38 11.04
N ALA A 85 -5.05 2.33 11.35
CA ALA A 85 -5.56 3.31 10.40
C ALA A 85 -4.45 4.18 9.77
N TYR A 86 -4.79 4.96 8.75
CA TYR A 86 -3.87 5.89 8.12
C TYR A 86 -3.26 6.91 9.12
N SER A 87 -1.98 7.24 8.97
CA SER A 87 -1.39 8.36 9.69
C SER A 87 -0.22 8.97 8.95
N ARG A 88 -0.25 10.30 8.79
CA ARG A 88 0.87 11.10 8.25
C ARG A 88 2.04 11.24 9.22
N LEU A 89 1.84 10.82 10.47
CA LEU A 89 2.82 10.90 11.55
C LEU A 89 3.48 9.54 11.78
N THR A 90 3.85 8.88 10.68
CA THR A 90 4.54 7.58 10.69
C THR A 90 6.00 7.79 10.29
N ALA A 91 6.92 7.32 11.12
CA ALA A 91 8.36 7.37 10.87
C ALA A 91 8.73 6.54 9.65
N SER A 92 9.80 6.94 8.97
CA SER A 92 10.34 6.15 7.87
C SER A 92 11.09 4.91 8.40
N VAL A 93 11.22 3.87 7.57
CA VAL A 93 12.06 2.70 7.86
C VAL A 93 13.52 3.12 8.09
N GLY A 94 14.01 4.16 7.41
CA GLY A 94 15.37 4.67 7.58
C GLY A 94 15.63 5.31 8.95
N ASP A 95 14.62 5.98 9.52
CA ASP A 95 14.72 6.65 10.82
C ASP A 95 14.47 5.70 11.99
N SER A 96 13.58 4.73 11.80
CA SER A 96 13.21 3.75 12.83
C SER A 96 12.88 2.42 12.16
N PRO A 97 13.88 1.56 11.91
CA PRO A 97 13.65 0.27 11.26
C PRO A 97 12.70 -0.60 12.08
N PRO A 98 11.71 -1.29 11.47
CA PRO A 98 10.79 -2.17 12.19
C PRO A 98 11.42 -3.53 12.55
N GLY A 99 12.60 -3.87 12.01
CA GLY A 99 13.13 -5.23 12.08
C GLY A 99 12.48 -6.12 11.02
N THR A 100 12.13 -7.35 11.40
CA THR A 100 11.37 -8.24 10.53
C THR A 100 9.94 -7.75 10.38
N ALA A 101 9.45 -7.67 9.13
CA ALA A 101 8.07 -7.33 8.82
C ALA A 101 7.25 -8.57 8.44
N LEU A 102 5.96 -8.55 8.77
CA LEU A 102 4.98 -9.52 8.32
C LEU A 102 4.28 -9.05 7.04
N LEU A 103 3.94 -7.75 6.94
CA LEU A 103 3.22 -7.18 5.81
C LEU A 103 3.95 -5.96 5.23
N ALA A 104 3.84 -5.79 3.92
CA ALA A 104 4.07 -4.56 3.19
C ALA A 104 2.82 -4.22 2.39
N TYR A 105 2.37 -2.97 2.38
CA TYR A 105 1.17 -2.58 1.65
C TYR A 105 1.16 -1.08 1.34
N GLN A 106 0.39 -0.69 0.33
CA GLN A 106 0.07 0.70 0.04
C GLN A 106 -1.25 1.06 0.72
N HIS A 107 -1.29 2.17 1.46
CA HIS A 107 -2.50 2.76 2.03
C HIS A 107 -2.78 4.08 1.32
N GLY A 108 -4.05 4.36 1.00
CA GLY A 108 -4.40 5.61 0.31
C GLY A 108 -4.70 5.41 -1.18
N HIS A 109 -5.14 4.22 -1.58
CA HIS A 109 -5.61 3.98 -2.95
C HIS A 109 -7.01 4.61 -3.13
N ASP A 110 -7.31 5.12 -4.32
CA ASP A 110 -8.62 5.69 -4.73
C ASP A 110 -9.13 6.95 -3.99
N VAL A 111 -8.24 7.79 -3.44
CA VAL A 111 -8.65 9.06 -2.79
C VAL A 111 -8.18 10.30 -3.53
N GLU A 112 -9.11 11.22 -3.79
CA GLU A 112 -8.91 12.41 -4.63
C GLU A 112 -8.56 13.69 -3.84
N LEU A 113 -8.79 13.75 -2.53
CA LEU A 113 -8.67 15.00 -1.76
C LEU A 113 -7.56 14.95 -0.70
N PHE A 114 -6.41 15.52 -1.04
CA PHE A 114 -5.24 15.76 -0.17
C PHE A 114 -4.46 14.55 0.32
N ASP A 115 -4.88 13.32 0.06
CA ASP A 115 -4.17 12.12 0.52
C ASP A 115 -3.12 11.64 -0.48
N SER A 116 -1.89 11.54 0.02
CA SER A 116 -0.80 10.87 -0.66
C SER A 116 -0.78 9.40 -0.24
N ALA A 117 -0.71 8.50 -1.22
CA ALA A 117 -0.46 7.10 -0.95
C ALA A 117 0.78 6.92 -0.06
N GLN A 118 0.65 6.08 0.97
CA GLN A 118 1.74 5.69 1.85
C GLN A 118 2.05 4.23 1.63
N TYR A 119 3.31 3.93 1.36
CA TYR A 119 3.81 2.57 1.45
C TYR A 119 4.22 2.30 2.87
N LEU A 120 3.67 1.26 3.47
CA LEU A 120 3.87 0.89 4.86
C LEU A 120 4.42 -0.54 4.93
N VAL A 121 5.24 -0.78 5.95
CA VAL A 121 5.57 -2.11 6.43
C VAL A 121 5.07 -2.25 7.87
N MET A 122 4.57 -3.44 8.21
CA MET A 122 4.14 -3.82 9.55
C MET A 122 5.08 -4.90 10.09
N GLY A 123 5.70 -4.65 11.23
CA GLY A 123 6.56 -5.58 11.95
C GLY A 123 5.85 -6.88 12.34
N THR A 124 6.61 -7.95 12.58
CA THR A 124 6.06 -9.25 13.02
C THR A 124 5.35 -9.18 14.37
N ASN A 125 5.58 -8.15 15.18
CA ASN A 125 4.87 -7.94 16.43
C ASN A 125 3.44 -7.37 16.25
N GLY A 126 3.00 -7.09 15.02
CA GLY A 126 1.71 -6.48 14.71
C GLY A 126 1.53 -5.03 15.19
N ARG A 127 2.55 -4.43 15.81
CA ARG A 127 2.52 -3.10 16.46
C ARG A 127 3.31 -2.06 15.72
N SER A 128 4.43 -2.44 15.12
CA SER A 128 5.38 -1.50 14.52
C SER A 128 5.02 -1.22 13.06
N TYR A 129 4.64 0.02 12.74
CA TYR A 129 4.34 0.47 11.38
C TYR A 129 5.35 1.52 10.95
N ARG A 130 5.91 1.37 9.74
CA ARG A 130 6.91 2.30 9.20
C ARG A 130 6.65 2.63 7.75
N GLN A 131 6.91 3.88 7.37
CA GLN A 131 6.78 4.35 6.00
C GLN A 131 7.99 3.94 5.17
N VAL A 132 7.73 3.42 3.97
CA VAL A 132 8.72 3.09 2.97
C VAL A 132 8.84 4.27 2.00
N GLY A 133 9.60 5.31 2.40
CA GLY A 133 9.72 6.55 1.62
C GLY A 133 10.22 6.32 0.19
N ILE A 134 11.20 5.44 0.02
CA ILE A 134 11.76 5.11 -1.30
C ILE A 134 10.74 4.45 -2.25
N ALA A 135 9.70 3.76 -1.74
CA ALA A 135 8.64 3.22 -2.59
C ALA A 135 7.73 4.33 -3.14
N VAL A 136 7.45 5.36 -2.32
CA VAL A 136 6.74 6.58 -2.78
C VAL A 136 7.55 7.29 -3.86
N GLU A 137 8.85 7.49 -3.64
CA GLU A 137 9.73 8.18 -4.59
C GLU A 137 9.83 7.48 -5.93
N ARG A 138 9.86 6.14 -5.92
CA ARG A 138 9.94 5.34 -7.15
C ARG A 138 8.58 5.08 -7.79
N GLY A 139 7.50 5.39 -7.07
CA GLY A 139 6.12 5.07 -7.39
C GLY A 139 5.85 3.59 -7.65
N GLY A 140 6.82 2.70 -7.36
CA GLY A 140 6.88 1.32 -7.87
C GLY A 140 6.24 0.29 -6.95
N THR A 141 5.96 -0.89 -7.50
CA THR A 141 5.49 -2.03 -6.70
C THR A 141 6.56 -2.47 -5.70
N SER A 142 6.11 -2.98 -4.55
CA SER A 142 6.99 -3.52 -3.52
C SER A 142 6.63 -4.96 -3.17
N LEU A 143 7.64 -5.73 -2.78
CA LEU A 143 7.49 -7.16 -2.50
C LEU A 143 8.39 -7.57 -1.34
N LEU A 144 7.78 -8.08 -0.27
CA LEU A 144 8.46 -8.49 0.95
C LEU A 144 9.11 -9.88 0.76
N SER A 145 10.35 -10.04 1.23
CA SER A 145 11.04 -11.33 1.23
C SER A 145 10.32 -12.35 2.13
N PRO A 146 10.47 -13.66 1.89
CA PRO A 146 9.76 -14.69 2.65
C PRO A 146 10.04 -14.63 4.15
N ASP A 147 11.25 -14.25 4.53
CA ASP A 147 11.69 -14.08 5.92
C ASP A 147 11.34 -12.72 6.52
N GLY A 148 10.73 -11.82 5.76
CA GLY A 148 10.32 -10.49 6.21
C GLY A 148 11.45 -9.51 6.48
N THR A 149 12.70 -9.80 6.10
CA THR A 149 13.86 -8.95 6.44
C THR A 149 14.18 -7.92 5.35
N THR A 150 13.74 -8.16 4.12
CA THR A 150 14.10 -7.37 2.95
C THR A 150 12.86 -7.02 2.13
N LEU A 151 12.74 -5.75 1.74
CA LEU A 151 11.71 -5.29 0.82
C LEU A 151 12.34 -5.00 -0.55
N ALA A 152 11.90 -5.70 -1.60
CA ALA A 152 12.25 -5.39 -2.98
C ALA A 152 11.31 -4.32 -3.52
N ILE A 153 11.85 -3.28 -4.13
CA ILE A 153 11.10 -2.12 -4.59
C ILE A 153 11.45 -1.85 -6.05
N GLY A 154 10.41 -1.95 -6.89
CA GLY A 154 10.47 -1.67 -8.31
C GLY A 154 10.64 -0.18 -8.61
N GLY A 155 10.66 0.15 -9.89
CA GLY A 155 10.71 1.55 -10.33
C GLY A 155 9.87 1.74 -11.57
N HIS A 156 9.20 2.88 -11.64
CA HIS A 156 8.59 3.38 -12.86
C HIS A 156 9.57 4.20 -13.68
N GLU A 157 9.31 4.29 -14.98
CA GLU A 157 9.88 5.21 -15.99
C GLU A 157 11.25 5.85 -15.64
N GLY A 158 12.31 5.39 -16.31
CA GLY A 158 13.66 5.95 -16.17
C GLY A 158 14.39 5.51 -14.89
N LEU A 159 13.69 4.93 -13.91
CA LEU A 159 14.33 4.31 -12.75
C LEU A 159 14.71 2.87 -13.05
N THR A 160 16.01 2.63 -13.19
CA THR A 160 16.53 1.30 -13.52
C THR A 160 16.65 0.42 -12.27
N GLY A 161 16.35 -0.87 -12.46
CA GLY A 161 16.62 -1.91 -11.48
C GLY A 161 15.65 -1.99 -10.30
N VAL A 162 16.06 -2.75 -9.29
CA VAL A 162 15.33 -2.98 -8.03
C VAL A 162 16.14 -2.41 -6.88
N VAL A 163 15.48 -1.72 -5.96
CA VAL A 163 16.05 -1.35 -4.66
C VAL A 163 15.69 -2.41 -3.65
N LEU A 164 16.69 -2.98 -2.98
CA LEU A 164 16.49 -3.80 -1.78
C LEU A 164 16.62 -2.91 -0.56
N LEU A 165 15.60 -2.87 0.27
CA LEU A 165 15.58 -2.18 1.55
C LEU A 165 15.69 -3.22 2.67
N ASP A 166 16.78 -3.16 3.44
CA ASP A 166 16.96 -3.95 4.65
C ASP A 166 16.09 -3.33 5.77
N LEU A 167 15.15 -4.11 6.30
CA LEU A 167 14.16 -3.63 7.27
C LEU A 167 14.68 -3.62 8.71
N ALA A 168 15.83 -4.24 8.98
CA ALA A 168 16.49 -4.19 10.28
C ALA A 168 17.35 -2.93 10.45
N THR A 169 17.93 -2.44 9.36
CA THR A 169 18.89 -1.32 9.37
C THR A 169 18.40 -0.09 8.63
N GLY A 170 17.35 -0.21 7.82
CA GLY A 170 16.85 0.83 6.93
C GLY A 170 17.79 1.17 5.77
N ARG A 171 18.84 0.37 5.53
CA ARG A 171 19.80 0.59 4.45
C ARG A 171 19.27 0.06 3.13
N THR A 172 19.65 0.73 2.05
CA THR A 172 19.27 0.34 0.68
C THR A 172 20.45 -0.21 -0.10
N ARG A 173 20.17 -1.16 -0.99
CA ARG A 173 21.10 -1.71 -1.99
C ARG A 173 20.42 -1.74 -3.35
N ASN A 174 21.07 -1.21 -4.37
CA ASN A 174 20.54 -1.21 -5.74
C ASN A 174 21.01 -2.46 -6.50
N LEU A 175 20.06 -3.25 -7.00
CA LEU A 175 20.28 -4.29 -7.98
C LEU A 175 20.15 -3.69 -9.38
N ARG A 176 21.29 -3.49 -10.05
CA ARG A 176 21.32 -2.98 -11.42
C ARG A 176 20.85 -4.07 -12.39
N LEU A 177 19.95 -3.70 -13.28
CA LEU A 177 19.48 -4.57 -14.35
C LEU A 177 20.00 -4.06 -15.70
N PRO A 178 20.28 -4.95 -16.67
CA PRO A 178 21.06 -4.62 -17.88
C PRO A 178 20.37 -3.68 -18.89
N ALA A 179 19.17 -3.17 -18.60
CA ALA A 179 18.49 -2.22 -19.49
C ALA A 179 17.64 -1.25 -18.66
N GLU A 180 17.11 -0.21 -19.31
CA GLU A 180 16.18 0.75 -18.73
C GLU A 180 14.72 0.29 -18.88
N GLY A 181 13.81 0.88 -18.10
CA GLY A 181 12.37 0.61 -18.18
C GLY A 181 11.74 0.23 -16.83
N THR A 182 10.41 0.19 -16.82
CA THR A 182 9.65 -0.18 -15.62
C THR A 182 10.06 -1.57 -15.15
N THR A 183 10.32 -1.68 -13.85
CA THR A 183 10.75 -2.91 -13.20
C THR A 183 9.79 -3.23 -12.08
N LEU A 184 9.15 -4.39 -12.16
CA LEU A 184 8.14 -4.85 -11.21
C LEU A 184 8.63 -6.13 -10.52
N PRO A 185 9.04 -6.07 -9.23
CA PRO A 185 9.22 -7.26 -8.42
C PRO A 185 7.95 -8.12 -8.45
N MET A 186 8.09 -9.40 -8.81
CA MET A 186 6.97 -10.32 -8.92
C MET A 186 6.89 -11.31 -7.76
N LEU A 187 7.99 -11.99 -7.48
CA LEU A 187 8.06 -13.02 -6.44
C LEU A 187 9.51 -13.27 -5.99
N TRP A 188 9.66 -13.74 -4.77
CA TRP A 188 10.91 -14.26 -4.22
C TRP A 188 10.98 -15.78 -4.35
N SER A 189 12.20 -16.34 -4.35
CA SER A 189 12.37 -17.77 -4.07
C SER A 189 12.07 -18.02 -2.60
N PRO A 190 11.66 -19.24 -2.20
CA PRO A 190 11.30 -19.53 -0.81
C PRO A 190 12.46 -19.28 0.17
N ASP A 191 13.70 -19.44 -0.29
CA ASP A 191 14.93 -19.16 0.46
C ASP A 191 15.37 -17.68 0.45
N GLY A 192 14.63 -16.80 -0.25
CA GLY A 192 14.96 -15.38 -0.39
C GLY A 192 16.21 -15.08 -1.22
N SER A 193 16.88 -16.09 -1.79
CA SER A 193 18.16 -15.89 -2.49
C SER A 193 18.00 -15.37 -3.92
N ARG A 194 16.79 -15.44 -4.48
CA ARG A 194 16.46 -15.03 -5.84
C ARG A 194 15.18 -14.21 -5.88
N LEU A 195 15.14 -13.27 -6.82
CA LEU A 195 14.01 -12.40 -7.10
C LEU A 195 13.65 -12.49 -8.58
N TRP A 196 12.38 -12.72 -8.90
CA TRP A 196 11.88 -12.57 -10.26
C TRP A 196 11.29 -11.18 -10.43
N VAL A 197 11.65 -10.56 -11.54
CA VAL A 197 11.20 -9.23 -11.92
C VAL A 197 10.62 -9.27 -13.31
N LEU A 198 9.50 -8.58 -13.51
CA LEU A 198 8.98 -8.28 -14.84
C LEU A 198 9.52 -6.94 -15.28
N ARG A 199 9.90 -6.86 -16.55
CA ARG A 199 10.32 -5.62 -17.17
C ARG A 199 9.62 -5.38 -18.47
N GLY A 200 9.31 -4.13 -18.74
CA GLY A 200 8.75 -3.70 -20.00
C GLY A 200 8.49 -2.20 -20.01
N ASP A 201 8.04 -1.72 -21.15
CA ASP A 201 7.63 -0.32 -21.34
C ASP A 201 6.18 -0.08 -20.85
N THR A 202 5.66 -1.02 -20.07
CA THR A 202 4.23 -1.33 -19.87
C THR A 202 3.47 -0.34 -18.97
N TYR A 203 4.10 0.72 -18.48
CA TYR A 203 3.37 1.77 -17.75
C TYR A 203 2.68 2.79 -18.65
N ARG A 204 2.86 2.72 -19.98
CA ARG A 204 2.08 3.55 -20.91
C ARG A 204 0.65 3.04 -20.98
N GLY A 205 -0.21 3.56 -20.10
CA GLY A 205 -1.59 3.16 -19.87
C GLY A 205 -2.37 2.85 -21.16
N GLU A 206 -3.20 1.80 -21.10
CA GLU A 206 -4.23 1.23 -22.01
C GLU A 206 -4.14 1.36 -23.55
N HIS A 207 -3.28 2.19 -24.15
CA HIS A 207 -3.32 2.57 -25.56
C HIS A 207 -1.97 2.38 -26.27
N SER A 208 -1.03 1.67 -25.65
CA SER A 208 0.24 1.32 -26.31
C SER A 208 0.07 0.02 -27.11
N GLU A 209 -0.39 0.14 -28.36
CA GLU A 209 -0.47 -0.98 -29.33
C GLU A 209 0.91 -1.55 -29.73
N ALA A 210 2.01 -0.99 -29.21
CA ALA A 210 3.39 -1.40 -29.54
C ALA A 210 4.22 -1.78 -28.29
N ALA A 211 3.57 -2.26 -27.22
CA ALA A 211 4.29 -2.73 -26.04
C ALA A 211 5.21 -3.91 -26.43
N GLN A 212 6.52 -3.75 -26.22
CA GLN A 212 7.45 -4.86 -26.36
C GLN A 212 7.05 -5.99 -25.41
N ALA A 213 7.21 -7.23 -25.89
CA ALA A 213 7.10 -8.44 -25.09
C ALA A 213 7.83 -8.28 -23.74
N PRO A 214 7.15 -8.46 -22.60
CA PRO A 214 7.77 -8.23 -21.31
C PRO A 214 8.92 -9.23 -21.08
N LEU A 215 9.98 -8.75 -20.47
CA LEU A 215 11.16 -9.52 -20.12
C LEU A 215 11.03 -10.00 -18.68
N LEU A 216 10.83 -11.30 -18.49
CA LEU A 216 10.95 -11.92 -17.18
C LEU A 216 12.43 -12.12 -16.87
N GLN A 217 12.90 -11.59 -15.74
CA GLN A 217 14.27 -11.80 -15.29
C GLN A 217 14.30 -12.45 -13.92
N ARG A 218 15.19 -13.42 -13.75
CA ARG A 218 15.62 -13.97 -12.48
C ARG A 218 16.90 -13.27 -12.05
N VAL A 219 16.90 -12.73 -10.83
CA VAL A 219 18.01 -11.99 -10.25
C VAL A 219 18.49 -12.74 -9.02
N ASP A 220 19.77 -13.10 -8.98
CA ASP A 220 20.40 -13.60 -7.76
C ASP A 220 20.72 -12.43 -6.84
N VAL A 221 20.19 -12.47 -5.62
CA VAL A 221 20.18 -11.32 -4.70
C VAL A 221 21.56 -11.07 -4.10
N GLY A 222 22.33 -12.14 -3.87
CA GLY A 222 23.68 -12.06 -3.33
C GLY A 222 24.66 -11.45 -4.34
N THR A 223 24.70 -12.04 -5.53
CA THR A 223 25.67 -11.72 -6.57
C THR A 223 25.23 -10.58 -7.51
N GLY A 224 23.93 -10.33 -7.62
CA GLY A 224 23.35 -9.42 -8.62
C GLY A 224 23.38 -9.99 -10.04
N THR A 225 23.67 -11.28 -10.22
CA THR A 225 23.64 -11.92 -11.54
C THR A 225 22.20 -12.00 -12.06
N VAL A 226 22.03 -11.80 -13.36
CA VAL A 226 20.71 -11.71 -14.00
C VAL A 226 20.63 -12.70 -15.15
N GLN A 227 19.56 -13.49 -15.17
CA GLN A 227 19.16 -14.32 -16.31
C GLN A 227 17.76 -13.90 -16.75
N GLY A 228 17.54 -13.73 -18.05
CA GLY A 228 16.26 -13.25 -18.58
C GLY A 228 15.69 -14.17 -19.66
N ARG A 229 14.37 -14.16 -19.77
CA ARG A 229 13.60 -14.77 -20.85
C ARG A 229 12.55 -13.77 -21.33
N ARG A 230 12.49 -13.56 -22.64
CA ARG A 230 11.39 -12.80 -23.26
C ARG A 230 10.14 -13.67 -23.24
N MET A 231 9.03 -13.09 -22.78
CA MET A 231 7.74 -13.77 -22.72
C MET A 231 6.89 -13.30 -23.89
N ASP A 232 6.30 -14.23 -24.63
CA ASP A 232 5.44 -13.89 -25.79
C ASP A 232 4.24 -13.06 -25.36
N SER A 233 3.71 -13.35 -24.17
CA SER A 233 2.57 -12.70 -23.56
C SER A 233 2.66 -12.92 -22.03
N VAL A 234 2.36 -11.88 -21.26
CA VAL A 234 2.10 -11.97 -19.82
C VAL A 234 0.85 -11.15 -19.58
N ILE A 235 -0.20 -11.77 -19.03
CA ILE A 235 -1.38 -10.99 -18.65
C ILE A 235 -0.98 -10.15 -17.44
N TYR A 236 -1.10 -8.85 -17.62
CA TYR A 236 -1.28 -7.94 -16.51
C TYR A 236 -2.77 -7.97 -16.16
N THR A 237 -3.14 -8.56 -15.04
CA THR A 237 -4.52 -8.52 -14.57
C THR A 237 -4.73 -7.16 -13.90
N PRO A 238 -5.51 -6.23 -14.47
CA PRO A 238 -5.96 -5.06 -13.71
C PRO A 238 -6.85 -5.54 -12.57
N LEU A 239 -6.37 -5.46 -11.33
CA LEU A 239 -7.10 -5.77 -10.09
C LEU A 239 -8.07 -4.64 -9.71
N GLY A 240 -8.78 -4.07 -10.68
CA GLY A 240 -9.46 -2.80 -10.47
C GLY A 240 -8.49 -1.64 -10.68
N LEU A 241 -8.69 -1.01 -11.84
CA LEU A 241 -8.34 0.33 -12.31
C LEU A 241 -6.98 0.99 -12.10
N ASP A 242 -6.04 0.51 -11.28
CA ASP A 242 -4.63 0.97 -11.39
C ASP A 242 -3.55 -0.01 -10.88
N ASP A 243 -3.89 -1.09 -10.17
CA ASP A 243 -2.90 -2.08 -9.73
C ASP A 243 -2.88 -3.32 -10.64
N ARG A 244 -1.85 -3.39 -11.49
CA ARG A 244 -1.55 -4.51 -12.40
C ARG A 244 -0.37 -5.32 -11.85
N ALA A 245 -0.62 -6.17 -10.86
CA ALA A 245 0.37 -7.15 -10.45
C ALA A 245 0.32 -8.37 -11.40
N PRO A 246 1.44 -8.76 -12.04
CA PRO A 246 1.48 -10.01 -12.78
C PRO A 246 1.27 -11.18 -11.81
N SER A 247 0.31 -12.05 -12.11
CA SER A 247 -0.03 -13.19 -11.25
C SER A 247 1.00 -14.30 -11.44
N ALA A 248 1.85 -14.49 -10.43
CA ALA A 248 2.85 -15.53 -10.43
C ALA A 248 3.01 -16.18 -9.06
N ALA A 249 3.35 -17.47 -9.06
CA ALA A 249 3.46 -18.27 -7.85
C ALA A 249 4.65 -19.21 -7.95
N MET A 250 5.46 -19.24 -6.90
CA MET A 250 6.59 -20.15 -6.76
C MET A 250 6.14 -21.44 -6.09
N ALA A 251 6.56 -22.58 -6.63
CA ALA A 251 6.42 -23.85 -5.93
C ALA A 251 7.26 -23.83 -4.63
N PRO A 252 6.81 -24.46 -3.54
CA PRO A 252 7.53 -24.49 -2.26
C PRO A 252 8.97 -25.02 -2.34
N ASP A 253 9.25 -25.90 -3.31
CA ASP A 253 10.58 -26.43 -3.57
C ASP A 253 11.52 -25.45 -4.31
N GLY A 254 10.99 -24.32 -4.77
CA GLY A 254 11.72 -23.29 -5.52
C GLY A 254 12.08 -23.70 -6.95
N ARG A 255 11.61 -24.85 -7.45
CA ARG A 255 12.01 -25.41 -8.76
C ARG A 255 11.09 -25.01 -9.89
N HIS A 256 9.84 -24.67 -9.58
CA HIS A 256 8.84 -24.33 -10.58
C HIS A 256 8.19 -22.98 -10.29
N LEU A 257 7.94 -22.23 -11.35
CA LEU A 257 7.30 -20.93 -11.31
C LEU A 257 6.07 -20.96 -12.21
N ALA A 258 4.88 -20.83 -11.62
CA ALA A 258 3.66 -20.68 -12.38
C ALA A 258 3.36 -19.20 -12.66
N ILE A 259 3.11 -18.85 -13.92
CA ILE A 259 2.82 -17.48 -14.37
C ILE A 259 1.60 -17.52 -15.28
N GLN A 260 0.74 -16.52 -15.19
CA GLN A 260 -0.39 -16.38 -16.11
C GLN A 260 -0.01 -15.65 -17.41
N ASP A 261 -0.45 -16.18 -18.54
CA ASP A 261 -0.39 -15.53 -19.85
C ASP A 261 -1.78 -15.42 -20.50
N SER A 262 -1.84 -14.89 -21.73
CA SER A 262 -3.10 -14.68 -22.47
C SER A 262 -3.89 -15.97 -22.71
N ASP A 263 -3.21 -17.11 -22.71
CA ASP A 263 -3.72 -18.39 -23.19
C ASP A 263 -3.94 -19.39 -22.04
N GLY A 264 -3.62 -18.98 -20.81
CA GLY A 264 -3.80 -19.75 -19.58
C GLY A 264 -2.67 -19.52 -18.58
N GLN A 265 -2.12 -20.62 -18.08
CA GLN A 265 -1.04 -20.63 -17.10
C GLN A 265 0.18 -21.39 -17.65
N LEU A 266 1.35 -20.78 -17.52
CA LEU A 266 2.64 -21.35 -17.83
C LEU A 266 3.28 -21.85 -16.55
N VAL A 267 3.96 -22.99 -16.61
CA VAL A 267 4.89 -23.43 -15.58
C VAL A 267 6.29 -23.42 -16.16
N LEU A 268 7.18 -22.68 -15.51
CA LEU A 268 8.57 -22.53 -15.87
C LEU A 268 9.46 -23.31 -14.91
N ASP A 269 10.50 -23.96 -15.43
CA ASP A 269 11.65 -24.39 -14.62
C ASP A 269 12.42 -23.16 -14.15
N THR A 270 12.69 -23.05 -12.85
CA THR A 270 13.31 -21.83 -12.29
C THR A 270 14.80 -21.72 -12.58
N ALA A 271 15.47 -22.82 -12.96
CA ALA A 271 16.88 -22.85 -13.30
C ALA A 271 17.12 -22.38 -14.74
N THR A 272 16.34 -22.91 -15.68
CA THR A 272 16.50 -22.63 -17.12
C THR A 272 15.55 -21.55 -17.64
N LEU A 273 14.47 -21.27 -16.90
CA LEU A 273 13.30 -20.49 -17.34
C LEU A 273 12.55 -21.15 -18.51
N ASP A 274 12.69 -22.46 -18.72
CA ASP A 274 11.97 -23.17 -19.77
C ASP A 274 10.54 -23.50 -19.39
N VAL A 275 9.64 -23.39 -20.36
CA VAL A 275 8.24 -23.82 -20.20
C VAL A 275 8.23 -25.34 -20.12
N VAL A 276 7.89 -25.87 -18.95
CA VAL A 276 7.78 -27.31 -18.67
C VAL A 276 6.34 -27.79 -18.68
N ALA A 277 5.37 -26.90 -18.49
CA ALA A 277 3.96 -27.19 -18.68
C ALA A 277 3.19 -25.93 -19.12
N ARG A 278 2.07 -26.15 -19.82
CA ARG A 278 1.08 -25.12 -20.16
C ARG A 278 -0.30 -25.67 -19.80
N TRP A 279 -1.06 -24.89 -19.04
CA TRP A 279 -2.39 -25.25 -18.56
C TRP A 279 -3.41 -24.29 -19.16
N HIS A 280 -4.43 -24.84 -19.82
CA HIS A 280 -5.54 -24.07 -20.35
C HIS A 280 -6.65 -24.01 -19.30
N LEU A 281 -6.48 -23.13 -18.31
CA LEU A 281 -7.53 -22.87 -17.34
C LEU A 281 -8.59 -21.95 -17.97
N THR A 282 -9.85 -22.36 -17.92
CA THR A 282 -10.95 -21.54 -18.42
C THR A 282 -11.24 -20.41 -17.44
N GLY A 283 -11.04 -19.17 -17.86
CA GLY A 283 -11.37 -17.97 -17.08
C GLY A 283 -10.17 -17.07 -16.84
N ARG A 284 -10.46 -15.82 -16.45
CA ARG A 284 -9.43 -14.86 -16.08
C ARG A 284 -8.92 -15.22 -14.69
N LEU A 285 -7.71 -15.76 -14.61
CA LEU A 285 -7.06 -15.96 -13.31
C LEU A 285 -6.63 -14.59 -12.78
N VAL A 286 -6.78 -14.40 -11.49
CA VAL A 286 -6.53 -13.12 -10.82
C VAL A 286 -5.37 -13.25 -9.86
N THR A 287 -5.15 -14.45 -9.33
CA THR A 287 -4.11 -14.79 -8.36
C THR A 287 -3.67 -16.22 -8.57
N ASN A 288 -2.42 -16.55 -8.25
CA ASN A 288 -1.91 -17.91 -8.22
C ASN A 288 -1.21 -18.15 -6.89
N GLY A 289 -1.38 -19.34 -6.30
CA GLY A 289 -0.61 -19.80 -5.15
C GLY A 289 -0.37 -21.30 -5.25
N TRP A 290 0.84 -21.77 -5.02
CA TRP A 290 1.12 -23.20 -4.89
C TRP A 290 0.85 -23.65 -3.46
N ALA A 291 0.09 -24.74 -3.29
CA ALA A 291 -0.08 -25.39 -2.00
C ALA A 291 1.29 -25.77 -1.41
N ALA A 292 1.40 -25.76 -0.08
CA ALA A 292 2.66 -26.00 0.63
C ALA A 292 3.26 -27.40 0.35
N ASP A 293 2.44 -28.39 0.04
CA ASP A 293 2.83 -29.73 -0.40
C ASP A 293 3.25 -29.83 -1.89
N ALA A 294 3.13 -28.73 -2.64
CA ALA A 294 3.33 -28.64 -4.08
C ALA A 294 2.40 -29.54 -4.94
N ARG A 295 1.27 -30.01 -4.40
CA ARG A 295 0.33 -30.90 -5.11
C ARG A 295 -0.91 -30.19 -5.63
N ALA A 296 -1.04 -28.89 -5.40
CA ALA A 296 -2.12 -28.11 -5.95
C ALA A 296 -1.69 -26.68 -6.26
N VAL A 297 -2.38 -26.08 -7.22
CA VAL A 297 -2.34 -24.64 -7.45
C VAL A 297 -3.73 -24.08 -7.19
N LEU A 298 -3.79 -22.98 -6.45
CA LEU A 298 -4.99 -22.20 -6.27
C LEU A 298 -4.99 -21.05 -7.28
N SER A 299 -6.10 -20.89 -7.98
CA SER A 299 -6.33 -19.74 -8.84
C SER A 299 -7.68 -19.10 -8.53
N SER A 300 -7.76 -17.76 -8.55
CA SER A 300 -9.04 -17.05 -8.45
C SER A 300 -9.56 -16.66 -9.84
N SER A 301 -10.79 -17.02 -10.19
CA SER A 301 -11.45 -16.57 -11.43
C SER A 301 -12.93 -16.30 -11.22
N GLY A 302 -13.38 -15.09 -11.57
CA GLY A 302 -14.80 -14.70 -11.47
C GLY A 302 -15.41 -14.95 -10.09
N GLY A 303 -14.68 -14.62 -9.03
CA GLY A 303 -15.17 -14.77 -7.65
C GLY A 303 -15.18 -16.21 -7.14
N ARG A 304 -14.47 -17.09 -7.83
CA ARG A 304 -14.30 -18.49 -7.45
C ARG A 304 -12.83 -18.78 -7.23
N LEU A 305 -12.53 -19.48 -6.16
CA LEU A 305 -11.26 -20.12 -5.94
C LEU A 305 -11.30 -21.50 -6.56
N VAL A 306 -10.38 -21.77 -7.47
CA VAL A 306 -10.22 -23.04 -8.14
C VAL A 306 -8.94 -23.67 -7.60
N ARG A 307 -9.09 -24.69 -6.75
CA ARG A 307 -7.97 -25.53 -6.35
C ARG A 307 -7.82 -26.62 -7.41
N GLN A 308 -6.72 -26.54 -8.15
CA GLN A 308 -6.36 -27.48 -9.20
C GLN A 308 -5.31 -28.45 -8.65
N PRO A 309 -5.69 -29.70 -8.34
CA PRO A 309 -4.71 -30.71 -7.95
C PRO A 309 -3.77 -30.99 -9.13
N LEU A 310 -2.54 -31.38 -8.80
CA LEU A 310 -1.49 -31.70 -9.74
C LEU A 310 -1.08 -33.18 -9.61
N ASN A 311 -0.91 -33.83 -10.74
CA ASN A 311 -0.20 -35.11 -10.86
C ASN A 311 1.17 -34.82 -11.49
N GLY A 312 2.17 -34.56 -10.63
CA GLY A 312 3.43 -33.96 -11.07
C GLY A 312 3.22 -32.50 -11.46
N LEU A 313 3.51 -32.13 -12.70
CA LEU A 313 3.25 -30.79 -13.24
C LEU A 313 1.98 -30.70 -14.10
N GLN A 314 1.21 -31.78 -14.17
CA GLN A 314 0.00 -31.83 -14.98
C GLN A 314 -1.24 -31.62 -14.10
N PRO A 315 -2.21 -30.79 -14.53
CA PRO A 315 -3.47 -30.64 -13.83
C PRO A 315 -4.23 -31.99 -13.80
N ALA A 316 -4.73 -32.37 -12.63
CA ALA A 316 -5.69 -33.46 -12.51
C ALA A 316 -7.06 -33.08 -13.12
N ALA A 317 -7.87 -34.06 -13.48
CA ALA A 317 -9.14 -33.82 -14.17
C ALA A 317 -10.21 -33.08 -13.32
N GLU A 318 -10.13 -33.16 -11.99
CA GLU A 318 -11.13 -32.59 -11.08
C GLU A 318 -10.54 -31.41 -10.31
N ALA A 319 -10.93 -30.20 -10.69
CA ALA A 319 -10.69 -29.00 -9.90
C ALA A 319 -11.87 -28.77 -8.94
N THR A 320 -11.57 -28.42 -7.70
CA THR A 320 -12.62 -28.00 -6.75
C THR A 320 -12.75 -26.49 -6.83
N ALA A 321 -13.94 -26.02 -7.20
CA ALA A 321 -14.21 -24.60 -7.33
C ALA A 321 -15.14 -24.13 -6.21
N THR A 322 -14.58 -23.46 -5.22
CA THR A 322 -15.31 -22.84 -4.11
C THR A 322 -15.56 -21.36 -4.41
N SER A 323 -16.65 -20.80 -3.92
CA SER A 323 -16.92 -19.36 -4.06
C SER A 323 -17.04 -18.77 -2.66
N PRO A 324 -15.93 -18.26 -2.10
CA PRO A 324 -16.04 -17.41 -0.93
C PRO A 324 -16.88 -16.19 -1.34
N GLN A 325 -17.90 -15.85 -0.56
CA GLN A 325 -18.69 -14.64 -0.84
C GLN A 325 -17.75 -13.42 -0.96
N GLY A 326 -17.80 -12.73 -2.10
CA GLY A 326 -16.99 -11.54 -2.35
C GLY A 326 -15.52 -11.80 -2.75
N ALA A 327 -15.18 -12.97 -3.28
CA ALA A 327 -13.82 -13.27 -3.76
C ALA A 327 -13.42 -12.55 -5.07
N ASP A 328 -14.33 -11.80 -5.72
CA ASP A 328 -14.09 -11.09 -6.98
C ASP A 328 -12.94 -10.07 -6.92
N GLN A 329 -12.57 -9.62 -5.71
CA GLN A 329 -11.51 -8.64 -5.45
C GLN A 329 -10.48 -9.16 -4.43
N ALA A 330 -10.28 -10.48 -4.41
CA ALA A 330 -9.39 -11.09 -3.44
C ALA A 330 -8.02 -11.41 -4.04
N SER A 331 -6.95 -11.02 -3.33
CA SER A 331 -5.56 -11.34 -3.70
C SER A 331 -4.98 -12.38 -2.75
N VAL A 332 -4.38 -13.46 -3.26
CA VAL A 332 -3.69 -14.46 -2.41
C VAL A 332 -2.41 -13.83 -1.87
N LEU A 333 -2.23 -13.92 -0.56
CA LEU A 333 -1.05 -13.43 0.15
C LEU A 333 -0.03 -14.53 0.41
N ALA A 334 -0.48 -15.64 0.99
CA ALA A 334 0.37 -16.75 1.42
C ALA A 334 -0.47 -18.01 1.68
N TRP A 335 0.19 -19.16 1.74
CA TRP A 335 -0.36 -20.37 2.35
C TRP A 335 0.10 -20.44 3.81
N THR A 336 -0.80 -20.80 4.73
CA THR A 336 -0.43 -21.06 6.13
C THR A 336 -0.12 -22.54 6.35
N ASP A 337 -0.78 -23.41 5.60
CA ASP A 337 -0.60 -24.86 5.58
C ASP A 337 -1.09 -25.42 4.24
N ASP A 338 -1.31 -26.74 4.12
CA ASP A 338 -1.70 -27.40 2.87
C ASP A 338 -3.12 -27.07 2.39
N ASP A 339 -3.98 -26.66 3.31
CA ASP A 339 -5.42 -26.47 3.07
C ASP A 339 -5.86 -25.03 3.31
N HIS A 340 -5.06 -24.17 3.96
CA HIS A 340 -5.45 -22.79 4.26
C HIS A 340 -4.60 -21.76 3.53
N VAL A 341 -5.30 -20.79 2.93
CA VAL A 341 -4.70 -19.62 2.29
C VAL A 341 -5.09 -18.34 2.98
N LEU A 342 -4.15 -17.40 3.04
CA LEU A 342 -4.40 -16.02 3.40
C LEU A 342 -4.70 -15.24 2.14
N MET A 343 -5.77 -14.45 2.19
CA MET A 343 -6.16 -13.56 1.10
C MET A 343 -6.49 -12.18 1.63
N THR A 344 -6.19 -11.14 0.86
CA THR A 344 -6.86 -9.85 1.05
C THR A 344 -8.20 -9.88 0.35
N ARG A 345 -9.15 -9.11 0.86
CA ARG A 345 -10.41 -8.78 0.19
C ARG A 345 -10.57 -7.28 0.26
N GLY A 346 -10.49 -6.62 -0.91
CA GLY A 346 -10.77 -5.20 -1.01
C GLY A 346 -12.19 -4.87 -0.58
N ALA A 347 -12.38 -3.66 -0.07
CA ALA A 347 -13.72 -3.13 0.04
C ALA A 347 -14.25 -2.95 -1.39
N GLY A 348 -15.38 -3.58 -1.73
CA GLY A 348 -16.01 -3.41 -3.05
C GLY A 348 -16.21 -1.94 -3.41
N THR A 349 -16.70 -1.63 -4.62
CA THR A 349 -17.04 -0.24 -4.98
C THR A 349 -18.02 0.36 -3.95
N GLY A 350 -17.53 1.23 -3.07
CA GLY A 350 -18.29 1.84 -1.97
C GLY A 350 -18.20 1.11 -0.61
N GLY A 351 -17.33 0.11 -0.45
CA GLY A 351 -17.08 -0.51 0.85
C GLY A 351 -16.08 0.29 1.70
N GLU A 352 -16.25 0.25 3.02
CA GLU A 352 -15.41 0.97 3.99
C GLU A 352 -14.32 0.10 4.63
N THR A 353 -14.23 -1.20 4.30
CA THR A 353 -13.35 -2.13 5.02
C THR A 353 -12.59 -3.05 4.08
N THR A 354 -11.25 -3.00 4.15
CA THR A 354 -10.39 -4.05 3.57
C THR A 354 -10.16 -5.14 4.61
N GLN A 355 -10.11 -6.40 4.19
CA GLN A 355 -9.98 -7.53 5.11
C GLN A 355 -8.85 -8.47 4.72
N ILE A 356 -8.25 -9.12 5.70
CA ILE A 356 -7.39 -10.29 5.53
C ILE A 356 -8.15 -11.51 6.06
N LEU A 357 -8.33 -12.50 5.20
CA LEU A 357 -9.11 -13.71 5.45
C LEU A 357 -8.17 -14.92 5.47
N ALA A 358 -8.42 -15.87 6.37
CA ALA A 358 -8.00 -17.25 6.18
C ALA A 358 -9.13 -17.99 5.47
N ILE A 359 -8.80 -18.70 4.40
CA ILE A 359 -9.76 -19.47 3.62
C ILE A 359 -9.29 -20.91 3.55
N ASP A 360 -10.17 -21.83 3.93
CA ASP A 360 -10.01 -23.24 3.62
C ASP A 360 -10.17 -23.43 2.11
N ALA A 361 -9.11 -23.84 1.44
CA ALA A 361 -9.02 -23.99 -0.01
C ALA A 361 -9.85 -25.17 -0.54
N LEU A 362 -10.30 -26.09 0.32
CA LEU A 362 -11.16 -27.22 -0.04
C LEU A 362 -12.64 -26.85 0.10
N THR A 363 -13.04 -26.24 1.21
CA THR A 363 -14.44 -25.94 1.53
C THR A 363 -14.86 -24.53 1.09
N GLY A 364 -13.91 -23.62 0.97
CA GLY A 364 -14.15 -22.19 0.72
C GLY A 364 -14.63 -21.43 1.96
N GLU A 365 -14.65 -22.08 3.14
CA GLU A 365 -14.98 -21.41 4.39
C GLU A 365 -13.96 -20.31 4.66
N ALA A 366 -14.45 -19.09 4.90
CA ALA A 366 -13.62 -17.91 5.10
C ALA A 366 -13.77 -17.38 6.53
N ARG A 367 -12.64 -17.15 7.19
CA ARG A 367 -12.56 -16.52 8.52
C ARG A 367 -11.82 -15.21 8.41
N VAL A 368 -12.46 -14.11 8.82
CA VAL A 368 -11.80 -12.80 8.92
C VAL A 368 -10.75 -12.88 10.02
N LEU A 369 -9.49 -12.59 9.68
CA LEU A 369 -8.41 -12.46 10.64
C LEU A 369 -8.18 -11.00 11.02
N SER A 370 -8.12 -10.13 10.01
CA SER A 370 -7.87 -8.72 10.22
C SER A 370 -8.82 -7.88 9.39
N THR A 371 -9.22 -6.75 9.93
CA THR A 371 -9.89 -5.67 9.20
C THR A 371 -9.00 -4.44 9.12
N LEU A 372 -9.25 -3.60 8.13
CA LEU A 372 -8.79 -2.22 8.08
C LEU A 372 -10.00 -1.39 7.69
N ASP A 373 -10.46 -0.56 8.63
CA ASP A 373 -11.49 0.42 8.35
C ASP A 373 -10.85 1.63 7.69
N THR A 374 -11.40 2.05 6.56
CA THR A 374 -10.91 3.21 5.79
C THR A 374 -11.28 4.55 6.44
N GLU A 375 -12.03 4.50 7.56
CA GLU A 375 -12.50 5.64 8.35
C GLU A 375 -12.96 6.82 7.46
N TRP A 376 -12.61 8.05 7.84
CA TRP A 376 -12.98 9.27 7.15
C TRP A 376 -12.23 9.48 5.83
N THR A 377 -11.11 8.77 5.59
CA THR A 377 -10.37 8.93 4.33
C THR A 377 -11.09 8.19 3.20
N GLY A 378 -11.82 7.12 3.52
CA GLY A 378 -12.40 6.23 2.50
C GLY A 378 -11.32 5.45 1.72
N ALA A 379 -10.04 5.58 2.10
CA ALA A 379 -8.94 5.04 1.35
C ALA A 379 -8.61 3.59 1.76
N GLY A 380 -8.74 2.67 0.81
CA GLY A 380 -8.36 1.27 1.00
C GLY A 380 -6.85 1.06 1.08
N ILE A 381 -6.47 -0.21 1.27
CA ILE A 381 -5.12 -0.67 1.01
C ILE A 381 -5.04 -1.46 -0.28
N SER A 382 -3.91 -1.33 -0.95
CA SER A 382 -3.57 -2.07 -2.16
C SER A 382 -2.12 -2.56 -2.08
N GLN A 383 -1.65 -3.25 -3.13
CA GLN A 383 -0.30 -3.81 -3.22
C GLN A 383 0.17 -4.56 -1.97
N VAL A 384 -0.72 -5.36 -1.38
CA VAL A 384 -0.41 -6.08 -0.14
C VAL A 384 0.51 -7.27 -0.46
N SER A 385 1.64 -7.32 0.24
CA SER A 385 2.63 -8.39 0.20
C SER A 385 2.88 -8.88 1.62
N MET A 386 3.02 -10.20 1.78
CA MET A 386 3.28 -10.85 3.06
C MET A 386 4.63 -11.57 3.03
N ALA A 387 5.30 -11.62 4.18
CA ALA A 387 6.45 -12.49 4.40
C ALA A 387 5.97 -13.95 4.45
N THR A 388 5.93 -14.62 3.31
CA THR A 388 5.29 -15.93 3.14
C THR A 388 5.89 -17.02 4.02
N GLY A 389 7.19 -16.93 4.35
CA GLY A 389 7.88 -17.86 5.24
C GLY A 389 7.47 -17.73 6.71
N LEU A 390 6.72 -16.67 7.06
CA LEU A 390 6.20 -16.42 8.42
C LEU A 390 4.70 -16.73 8.55
N ALA A 391 4.02 -17.07 7.45
CA ALA A 391 2.56 -17.22 7.44
C ALA A 391 2.08 -18.40 8.29
N GLY A 392 2.83 -19.51 8.33
CA GLY A 392 2.48 -20.69 9.13
C GLY A 392 2.53 -20.48 10.65
N ASP A 393 3.28 -19.48 11.12
CA ASP A 393 3.44 -19.16 12.55
C ASP A 393 2.51 -18.02 13.02
N LEU A 394 1.56 -17.63 12.18
CA LEU A 394 0.74 -16.45 12.39
C LEU A 394 -0.28 -16.65 13.52
N VAL A 395 -0.20 -15.78 14.52
CA VAL A 395 -1.19 -15.64 15.58
C VAL A 395 -2.05 -14.42 15.30
N ASN A 396 -3.37 -14.61 15.34
CA ASN A 396 -4.31 -13.51 15.24
C ASN A 396 -4.70 -13.01 16.64
N ALA A 397 -4.32 -11.77 16.98
CA ALA A 397 -4.53 -11.22 18.31
C ALA A 397 -4.95 -9.74 18.26
N PRO A 398 -5.72 -9.25 19.25
CA PRO A 398 -5.91 -7.81 19.41
C PRO A 398 -4.59 -7.16 19.78
N VAL A 399 -4.27 -6.06 19.11
CA VAL A 399 -3.05 -5.30 19.35
C VAL A 399 -3.44 -3.88 19.73
N SER A 400 -3.04 -3.46 20.93
CA SER A 400 -3.09 -2.06 21.34
C SER A 400 -1.74 -1.37 21.11
N ASP A 401 -1.73 -0.03 21.18
CA ASP A 401 -0.50 0.77 21.22
C ASP A 401 0.37 0.59 19.97
N VAL A 402 -0.20 0.98 18.83
CA VAL A 402 0.48 1.09 17.54
C VAL A 402 1.72 1.96 17.68
N ASP A 403 2.88 1.38 17.40
CA ASP A 403 4.15 2.06 17.32
C ASP A 403 4.38 2.54 15.89
N ARG A 404 4.26 3.85 15.68
CA ARG A 404 4.54 4.50 14.38
C ARG A 404 5.96 5.07 14.30
N GLY A 405 6.81 4.78 15.28
CA GLY A 405 8.14 5.37 15.40
C GLY A 405 8.11 6.83 15.88
N PRO A 406 9.30 7.43 16.06
CA PRO A 406 9.42 8.84 16.43
C PRO A 406 8.94 9.75 15.30
N LEU A 407 8.40 10.92 15.65
CA LEU A 407 8.17 11.99 14.68
C LEU A 407 9.50 12.40 14.07
N SER A 408 9.54 12.57 12.75
CA SER A 408 10.74 13.07 12.09
C SER A 408 11.09 14.45 12.65
N VAL A 409 12.40 14.72 12.78
CA VAL A 409 12.89 16.03 13.25
C VAL A 409 12.33 17.16 12.39
N GLY A 410 12.18 16.92 11.08
CA GLY A 410 11.57 17.87 10.15
C GLY A 410 10.15 18.27 10.54
N TRP A 411 9.31 17.33 10.97
CA TRP A 411 7.97 17.65 11.48
C TRP A 411 8.02 18.45 12.77
N LEU A 412 8.86 18.05 13.72
CA LEU A 412 9.00 18.78 14.99
C LEU A 412 9.46 20.22 14.75
N VAL A 413 10.45 20.43 13.87
CA VAL A 413 10.93 21.75 13.47
C VAL A 413 9.87 22.53 12.72
N GLY A 414 9.14 21.89 11.81
CA GLY A 414 8.05 22.50 11.04
C GLY A 414 6.92 22.99 11.94
N PHE A 415 6.42 22.14 12.84
CA PHE A 415 5.40 22.51 13.83
C PHE A 415 5.91 23.58 14.79
N GLY A 416 7.14 23.44 15.29
CA GLY A 416 7.75 24.45 16.16
C GLY A 416 7.85 25.83 15.49
N THR A 417 8.27 25.85 14.22
CA THR A 417 8.38 27.08 13.41
C THR A 417 7.00 27.68 13.15
N ALA A 418 6.02 26.86 12.74
CA ALA A 418 4.65 27.31 12.51
C ALA A 418 4.01 27.89 13.79
N ALA A 419 4.21 27.23 14.93
CA ALA A 419 3.74 27.71 16.23
C ALA A 419 4.41 29.03 16.62
N ALA A 420 5.73 29.17 16.39
CA ALA A 420 6.45 30.42 16.65
C ALA A 420 5.94 31.58 15.77
N ILE A 421 5.70 31.33 14.47
CA ILE A 421 5.14 32.33 13.55
C ILE A 421 3.73 32.74 13.99
N ALA A 422 2.88 31.77 14.34
CA ALA A 422 1.54 32.04 14.84
C ALA A 422 1.56 32.88 16.13
N GLY A 423 2.47 32.55 17.07
CA GLY A 423 2.67 33.32 18.29
C GLY A 423 3.14 34.75 18.02
N LEU A 424 4.08 34.94 17.10
CA LEU A 424 4.56 36.28 16.70
C LEU A 424 3.47 37.11 16.01
N LEU A 425 2.67 36.49 15.13
CA LEU A 425 1.53 37.15 14.47
C LEU A 425 0.48 37.58 15.50
N ALA A 426 0.14 36.70 16.44
CA ALA A 426 -0.79 37.00 17.51
C ALA A 426 -0.29 38.15 18.40
N TRP A 427 0.98 38.09 18.81
CA TRP A 427 1.60 39.17 19.58
C TRP A 427 1.58 40.50 18.83
N TRP A 428 1.89 40.49 17.52
CA TRP A 428 1.86 41.68 16.68
C TRP A 428 0.45 42.28 16.56
N ILE A 429 -0.58 41.44 16.37
CA ILE A 429 -1.98 41.84 16.33
C ILE A 429 -2.40 42.49 17.66
N VAL A 430 -2.13 41.83 18.78
CA VAL A 430 -2.43 42.34 20.14
C VAL A 430 -1.73 43.68 20.36
N ARG A 431 -0.44 43.78 20.02
CA ARG A 431 0.34 45.01 20.17
C ARG A 431 -0.19 46.16 19.30
N ARG A 432 -0.69 45.88 18.10
CA ARG A 432 -1.33 46.91 17.24
C ARG A 432 -2.66 47.38 17.81
N VAL A 433 -3.48 46.48 18.35
CA VAL A 433 -4.76 46.85 18.95
C VAL A 433 -4.57 47.65 20.24
N ALA A 434 -3.65 47.24 21.11
CA ALA A 434 -3.30 48.01 22.31
C ALA A 434 -2.83 49.43 21.96
N ARG A 435 -1.98 49.60 20.94
CA ARG A 435 -1.53 50.92 20.47
C ARG A 435 -2.65 51.78 19.90
N ARG A 436 -3.68 51.20 19.28
CA ARG A 436 -4.85 51.95 18.80
C ARG A 436 -5.74 52.39 19.95
N LEU A 437 -5.96 51.53 20.94
CA LEU A 437 -6.75 51.87 22.14
C LEU A 437 -6.11 52.99 22.95
N MET A 438 -4.77 52.97 23.13
CA MET A 438 -4.05 54.03 23.83
C MET A 438 -4.04 55.39 23.11
N ARG A 439 -4.41 55.46 21.83
CA ARG A 439 -4.56 56.74 21.11
C ARG A 439 -5.98 57.31 21.20
N LEU A 440 -6.94 56.52 21.67
CA LEU A 440 -8.34 56.90 21.83
C LEU A 440 -8.67 57.34 23.26
N ILE A 441 -7.79 56.98 24.21
CA ILE A 441 -7.74 57.53 25.56
C ILE A 441 -6.79 58.74 25.51
#